data_AF-A0A382B8Q5-F1
#
_entry.id   AF-A0A382B8Q5-F1
#
_cell.length_a   1.000
_cell.length_b   1.000
_cell.length_c   1.000
_cell.angle_alpha   90.00
_cell.angle_beta   90.00
_cell.angle_gamma   90.00
#
_symmetry.space_group_name_H-M   'P 1'
#
loop_
_entity.id
_entity.type
_entity.pdbx_description
1 polymer ?
#
loop_
_entity_poly.entity_id
_entity_poly.type
_entity_poly.pdbx_seq_one_letter_code
_entity_poly.pdbx_strand_id
1 'polypeptide(L)'
;GPAIQQHWFGNYTVLWRAPPGFNRAIQLGHTGTQVEWLREQLESLVYLPPTNGDRALFDHNLGDALKQFQRSQQLRPDGIAGPNSLIRLHSSADIPVAKLHVAR
;
A
#
# COMPACT_ATOMS: atom_id res chain seq x y z
N GLY A 1 24.53 16.03 32.40
CA GLY A 1 24.46 14.93 31.42
C GLY A 1 23.22 15.11 30.57
N PRO A 2 23.22 14.78 29.28
CA PRO A 2 22.10 15.11 28.40
C PRO A 2 20.91 14.21 28.70
N ALA A 3 19.76 14.83 28.90
CA ALA A 3 18.46 14.17 28.94
C ALA A 3 17.96 14.02 27.49
N ILE A 4 17.75 12.79 27.04
CA ILE A 4 17.08 12.53 25.76
C ILE A 4 15.69 11.99 26.08
N GLN A 5 14.73 12.92 26.14
CA GLN A 5 13.31 12.60 26.02
C GLN A 5 13.00 12.48 24.52
N GLN A 6 12.86 11.25 24.05
CA GLN A 6 12.32 10.95 22.73
C GLN A 6 11.12 10.01 22.92
N HIS A 7 9.98 10.61 23.25
CA HIS A 7 8.68 9.97 23.18
C HIS A 7 8.23 9.96 21.72
N TRP A 8 8.37 8.84 21.00
CA TRP A 8 7.57 8.59 19.80
C TRP A 8 7.29 7.08 19.69
N PHE A 9 6.01 6.75 19.67
CA PHE A 9 5.46 5.41 19.82
C PHE A 9 5.81 4.47 18.66
N GLY A 10 6.09 3.20 18.99
CA GLY A 10 5.77 2.07 18.10
C GLY A 10 6.97 1.23 17.66
N ASN A 11 7.51 0.44 18.58
CA ASN A 11 8.38 -0.69 18.28
C ASN A 11 7.72 -1.68 17.30
N TYR A 12 8.09 -1.63 16.01
CA TYR A 12 8.10 -2.77 15.10
C TYR A 12 9.40 -2.76 14.29
N THR A 13 10.54 -2.65 14.99
CA THR A 13 11.84 -2.96 14.41
C THR A 13 12.19 -4.38 14.82
N VAL A 14 12.69 -5.16 13.85
CA VAL A 14 13.25 -6.52 13.94
C VAL A 14 12.29 -7.63 13.45
N LEU A 15 12.67 -8.20 12.29
CA LEU A 15 12.25 -9.47 11.64
C LEU A 15 11.27 -9.47 10.45
N TRP A 16 11.40 -8.59 9.46
CA TRP A 16 11.09 -9.02 8.07
C TRP A 16 12.04 -8.37 7.07
N ARG A 17 12.84 -9.19 6.37
CA ARG A 17 13.57 -8.75 5.17
C ARG A 17 12.61 -8.86 4.00
N ALA A 18 12.07 -7.73 3.57
CA ALA A 18 11.30 -7.64 2.34
C ALA A 18 12.19 -8.00 1.11
N PRO A 19 11.59 -8.43 -0.01
CA PRO A 19 12.31 -8.63 -1.26
C PRO A 19 13.16 -7.40 -1.63
N PRO A 20 14.29 -7.56 -2.34
CA PRO A 20 15.12 -6.43 -2.76
C PRO A 20 14.28 -5.39 -3.51
N GLY A 21 14.11 -4.20 -2.93
CA GLY A 21 13.27 -3.12 -3.48
C GLY A 21 12.08 -2.70 -2.59
N PHE A 22 11.67 -3.50 -1.61
CA PHE A 22 10.55 -3.19 -0.68
C PHE A 22 11.04 -2.95 0.76
N ASN A 23 12.14 -2.23 0.91
CA ASN A 23 12.90 -2.16 2.17
C ASN A 23 12.20 -1.32 3.26
N ARG A 24 11.07 -0.66 2.94
CA ARG A 24 10.36 0.29 3.80
C ARG A 24 8.86 0.25 3.50
N ALA A 25 8.04 0.42 4.53
CA ALA A 25 6.61 0.59 4.34
C ALA A 25 6.30 1.85 3.51
N ILE A 26 5.23 1.79 2.71
CA ILE A 26 4.74 2.94 1.94
C ILE A 26 3.59 3.59 2.72
N GLN A 27 3.65 4.90 2.92
CA GLN A 27 2.69 5.65 3.74
C GLN A 27 2.50 7.08 3.22
N LEU A 28 1.52 7.79 3.77
CA LEU A 28 1.16 9.15 3.42
C LEU A 28 2.40 10.08 3.31
N GLY A 29 2.45 10.86 2.23
CA GLY A 29 3.53 11.80 1.95
C GLY A 29 4.80 11.18 1.34
N HIS A 30 4.93 9.85 1.30
CA HIS A 30 6.01 9.22 0.53
C HIS A 30 5.81 9.45 -0.97
N THR A 31 6.93 9.47 -1.70
CA THR A 31 6.93 9.60 -3.15
C THR A 31 7.78 8.53 -3.84
N GLY A 32 7.54 8.30 -5.14
CA GLY A 32 8.38 7.51 -6.03
C GLY A 32 7.70 6.25 -6.58
N THR A 33 8.46 5.45 -7.34
CA THR A 33 7.95 4.31 -8.13
C THR A 33 7.21 3.25 -7.31
N GLN A 34 7.56 3.09 -6.03
CA GLN A 34 6.86 2.19 -5.09
C GLN A 34 5.40 2.63 -4.88
N VAL A 35 5.17 3.94 -4.81
CA VAL A 35 3.84 4.54 -4.63
C VAL A 35 3.03 4.43 -5.92
N GLU A 36 3.67 4.64 -7.07
CA GLU A 36 3.04 4.44 -8.39
C GLU A 36 2.54 3.00 -8.53
N TRP A 37 3.39 2.03 -8.20
CA TRP A 37 3.01 0.62 -8.20
C TRP A 37 1.82 0.35 -7.26
N LEU A 38 1.86 0.86 -6.02
CA LEU A 38 0.76 0.68 -5.07
C LEU A 38 -0.56 1.26 -5.60
N ARG A 39 -0.48 2.46 -6.19
CA ARG A 39 -1.62 3.12 -6.83
C ARG A 39 -2.17 2.27 -7.97
N GLU A 40 -1.33 1.77 -8.85
CA GLU A 40 -1.74 0.89 -9.95
C GLU A 40 -2.44 -0.38 -9.47
N GLN A 41 -1.99 -0.99 -8.37
CA GLN A 41 -2.66 -2.16 -7.80
C GLN A 41 -4.05 -1.81 -7.26
N LEU A 42 -4.20 -0.67 -6.58
CA LEU A 42 -5.49 -0.26 -6.03
C LEU A 42 -6.44 0.26 -7.13
N GLU A 43 -5.91 0.84 -8.20
CA GLU A 43 -6.66 1.19 -9.42
C GLU A 43 -7.16 -0.07 -10.14
N SER A 44 -6.31 -1.08 -10.31
CA SER A 44 -6.68 -2.33 -11.00
C SER A 44 -7.72 -3.15 -10.21
N LEU A 45 -7.66 -3.09 -8.88
CA LEU A 45 -8.62 -3.69 -7.97
C LEU A 45 -9.87 -2.82 -7.73
N VAL A 46 -9.98 -1.67 -8.40
CA VAL A 46 -11.15 -0.76 -8.35
C VAL A 46 -11.39 -0.15 -6.95
N TYR A 47 -10.36 -0.10 -6.10
CA TYR A 47 -10.41 0.64 -4.82
C TYR A 47 -10.14 2.14 -4.99
N LEU A 48 -9.52 2.53 -6.10
CA LEU A 48 -9.11 3.90 -6.37
C LEU A 48 -9.39 4.25 -7.84
N PRO A 49 -10.07 5.36 -8.14
CA PRO A 49 -10.18 5.83 -9.51
C PRO A 49 -8.83 6.37 -10.02
N PRO A 50 -8.58 6.33 -11.34
CA PRO A 50 -7.38 6.93 -11.92
C PRO A 50 -7.30 8.42 -11.61
N THR A 51 -6.10 8.89 -11.27
CA THR A 51 -5.83 10.30 -10.98
C THR A 51 -5.20 11.02 -12.17
N ASN A 52 -5.54 12.31 -12.34
CA ASN A 52 -4.82 13.24 -13.22
C ASN A 52 -3.67 13.97 -12.50
N GLY A 53 -3.51 13.76 -11.18
CA GLY A 53 -2.46 14.35 -10.37
C GLY A 53 -1.17 13.52 -10.35
N ASP A 54 -0.26 13.86 -9.44
CA ASP A 54 1.01 13.14 -9.27
C ASP A 54 0.76 11.70 -8.80
N ARG A 55 0.99 10.74 -9.69
CA ARG A 55 0.82 9.29 -9.42
C ARG A 55 1.86 8.78 -8.44
N ALA A 56 3.03 9.42 -8.38
CA ALA A 56 4.12 9.04 -7.51
C ALA A 56 3.92 9.54 -6.08
N LEU A 57 2.92 10.38 -5.80
CA LEU A 57 2.62 10.87 -4.45
C LEU A 57 1.61 9.98 -3.73
N PHE A 58 1.95 9.61 -2.49
CA PHE A 58 1.02 8.95 -1.59
C PHE A 58 0.17 10.03 -0.93
N ASP A 59 -0.94 10.35 -1.59
CA ASP A 59 -1.94 11.31 -1.13
C ASP A 59 -2.99 10.66 -0.21
N HIS A 60 -3.91 11.49 0.31
CA HIS A 60 -4.98 11.03 1.20
C HIS A 60 -5.92 10.05 0.50
N ASN A 61 -6.19 10.24 -0.79
CA ASN A 61 -7.08 9.36 -1.56
C ASN A 61 -6.49 7.95 -1.66
N LEU A 62 -5.19 7.84 -1.95
CA LEU A 62 -4.46 6.57 -1.96
C LEU A 62 -4.47 5.91 -0.58
N GLY A 63 -4.29 6.71 0.48
CA GLY A 63 -4.37 6.22 1.86
C GLY A 63 -5.74 5.65 2.23
N ASP A 64 -6.82 6.32 1.83
CA ASP A 64 -8.18 5.84 2.12
C ASP A 64 -8.57 4.63 1.29
N ALA A 65 -8.12 4.55 0.04
CA ALA A 65 -8.25 3.34 -0.78
C ALA A 65 -7.49 2.15 -0.16
N LEU A 66 -6.26 2.39 0.34
CA LEU A 66 -5.49 1.34 1.01
C LEU A 66 -6.17 0.85 2.28
N LYS A 67 -6.76 1.74 3.09
CA LYS A 67 -7.55 1.34 4.27
C LYS A 67 -8.75 0.48 3.87
N GLN A 68 -9.45 0.83 2.79
CA GLN A 68 -10.58 0.03 2.29
C GLN A 68 -10.13 -1.38 1.88
N PHE A 69 -9.05 -1.47 1.11
CA PHE A 69 -8.42 -2.74 0.76
C PHE A 69 -8.04 -3.54 2.01
N GLN A 70 -7.34 -2.94 2.97
CA GLN A 70 -6.95 -3.59 4.22
C GLN A 70 -8.18 -4.16 4.96
N ARG A 71 -9.28 -3.40 5.07
CA ARG A 71 -10.54 -3.90 5.67
C ARG A 71 -11.08 -5.12 4.92
N SER A 72 -11.12 -5.09 3.59
CA SER A 72 -11.60 -6.21 2.77
C SER A 72 -10.77 -7.48 2.94
N GLN A 73 -9.47 -7.31 3.22
CA GLN A 73 -8.51 -8.40 3.41
C GLN A 73 -8.36 -8.81 4.88
N GLN A 74 -9.24 -8.31 5.76
CA GLN A 74 -9.21 -8.55 7.22
C GLN A 74 -7.87 -8.15 7.88
N LEU A 75 -7.21 -7.14 7.32
CA LEU A 75 -6.02 -6.51 7.88
C LEU A 75 -6.40 -5.30 8.74
N ARG A 76 -5.46 -4.84 9.58
CA ARG A 76 -5.61 -3.55 10.27
C ARG A 76 -5.63 -2.41 9.24
N PRO A 77 -6.66 -1.55 9.21
CA PRO A 77 -6.78 -0.50 8.21
C PRO A 77 -6.06 0.78 8.65
N ASP A 78 -4.74 0.68 8.81
CA ASP A 78 -3.87 1.78 9.24
C ASP A 78 -3.42 2.69 8.09
N GLY A 79 -3.70 2.33 6.84
CA GLY A 79 -3.29 3.10 5.66
C GLY A 79 -1.78 3.04 5.41
N ILE A 80 -1.10 2.02 5.94
CA ILE A 80 0.32 1.78 5.74
C ILE A 80 0.50 0.49 4.93
N ALA A 81 1.18 0.58 3.79
CA ALA A 81 1.51 -0.58 2.97
C ALA A 81 2.75 -1.28 3.54
N GLY A 82 2.55 -1.99 4.66
CA GLY A 82 3.53 -2.91 5.23
C GLY A 82 3.52 -4.28 4.55
N PRO A 83 4.38 -5.22 5.00
CA PRO A 83 4.56 -6.53 4.35
C PRO A 83 3.25 -7.30 4.09
N ASN A 84 2.34 -7.35 5.06
CA ASN A 84 1.06 -8.06 4.90
C ASN A 84 0.18 -7.41 3.83
N SER A 85 0.10 -6.07 3.78
CA SER A 85 -0.63 -5.35 2.74
C SER A 85 -0.03 -5.64 1.36
N LEU A 86 1.30 -5.57 1.25
CA LEU A 86 2.03 -5.79 -0.01
C LEU A 86 1.86 -7.23 -0.53
N ILE A 87 1.96 -8.24 0.34
CA ILE A 87 1.70 -9.64 -0.02
C ILE A 87 0.27 -9.81 -0.54
N ARG A 88 -0.73 -9.27 0.17
CA ARG A 88 -2.14 -9.37 -0.25
C ARG A 88 -2.40 -8.66 -1.58
N LEU A 89 -1.80 -7.49 -1.80
CA LEU A 89 -1.90 -6.75 -3.06
C LEU A 89 -1.34 -7.57 -4.21
N HIS A 90 -0.14 -8.13 -4.03
CA HIS A 90 0.50 -8.97 -5.04
C HIS A 90 -0.35 -10.22 -5.36
N SER A 91 -0.86 -10.91 -4.35
CA SER A 91 -1.73 -12.08 -4.57
C SER A 91 -3.11 -11.76 -5.16
N SER A 92 -3.64 -10.57 -4.89
CA SER A 92 -4.94 -10.13 -5.45
C SER A 92 -4.82 -9.69 -6.91
N ALA A 93 -3.63 -9.23 -7.32
CA ALA A 93 -3.32 -8.86 -8.69
C ALA A 93 -2.86 -10.04 -9.55
N ASP A 94 -2.33 -11.12 -8.94
CA ASP A 94 -1.96 -12.36 -9.63
C ASP A 94 -3.18 -13.23 -10.01
N ILE A 95 -4.41 -12.88 -9.57
CA ILE A 95 -5.60 -13.39 -10.24
C ILE A 95 -5.69 -12.64 -11.57
N PRO A 96 -5.29 -13.23 -12.70
CA PRO A 96 -5.34 -12.55 -13.97
C PRO A 96 -6.80 -12.28 -14.23
N VAL A 97 -7.05 -11.11 -14.78
CA VAL A 97 -8.32 -10.76 -15.38
C VAL A 97 -8.65 -11.80 -16.46
N ALA A 98 -9.26 -12.92 -16.05
CA ALA A 98 -10.23 -13.62 -16.88
C ALA A 98 -11.43 -12.67 -16.98
N LYS A 99 -11.22 -11.57 -17.70
CA LYS A 99 -12.27 -10.77 -18.31
C LYS A 99 -12.96 -11.75 -19.23
N LEU A 100 -14.00 -12.39 -18.71
CA LEU A 100 -15.02 -13.04 -19.49
C LEU A 100 -15.57 -11.97 -20.44
N HIS A 101 -15.01 -11.88 -21.64
CA HIS A 101 -15.76 -11.39 -22.79
C HIS A 101 -16.81 -12.47 -23.10
N VAL A 102 -17.89 -12.51 -22.32
CA VAL A 102 -19.16 -13.01 -22.83
C VAL A 102 -19.74 -11.89 -23.67
N ALA A 103 -19.23 -11.78 -24.89
CA ALA A 103 -19.97 -11.15 -25.97
C ALA A 103 -20.70 -12.28 -26.70
N ARG A 104 -22.01 -12.16 -26.70
CA ARG A 104 -23.01 -13.03 -27.32
C ARG A 104 -22.79 -13.21 -28.81
#